data_AF-A0A453LA80-F1
#
_entry.id   AF-A0A453LA80-F1
#
_cell.length_a   1.000
_cell.length_b   1.000
_cell.length_c   1.000
_cell.angle_alpha   90.00
_cell.angle_beta   90.00
_cell.angle_gamma   90.00
#
_symmetry.space_group_name_H-M   'P 1'
#
loop_
_entity.id
_entity.type
_entity.pdbx_description
1 polymer ?
#
loop_
_entity_poly.entity_id
_entity_poly.type
_entity_poly.pdbx_seq_one_letter_code
_entity_poly.pdbx_strand_id
1 'polypeptide(L)'
;MRFREDYTAYANVCFKSFGDRVKHWVTVNEPNIEPIGGYDNGSQPPRRCSYPFGADCAEGNSSTEPYIAAHHLLLAHASAVSLYREKYKVAQGGQIGITLLGWWHEPSTDTPQDAAAAVRMNDFHIGWLVTILLCTPKKN
;
A
#
# COMPACT_ATOMS: atom_id res chain seq x y z
N MET A 1 -13.56 -12.22 3.00
CA MET A 1 -13.39 -10.89 2.39
C MET A 1 -12.76 -11.07 1.01
N ARG A 2 -13.42 -10.57 -0.05
CA ARG A 2 -13.23 -10.99 -1.44
C ARG A 2 -12.01 -10.37 -2.16
N PHE A 3 -11.62 -9.14 -1.80
CA PHE A 3 -10.57 -8.38 -2.50
C PHE A 3 -9.22 -9.11 -2.62
N ARG A 4 -8.71 -9.67 -1.51
CA ARG A 4 -7.43 -10.41 -1.53
C ARG A 4 -7.47 -11.59 -2.49
N GLU A 5 -8.56 -12.35 -2.48
CA GLU A 5 -8.72 -13.56 -3.30
C GLU A 5 -8.82 -13.19 -4.79
N ASP A 6 -9.64 -12.19 -5.10
CA ASP A 6 -9.79 -11.67 -6.47
C ASP A 6 -8.45 -11.11 -6.99
N TYR A 7 -7.72 -10.34 -6.17
CA TYR A 7 -6.41 -9.81 -6.53
C TYR A 7 -5.37 -10.91 -6.76
N THR A 8 -5.34 -11.95 -5.91
CA THR A 8 -4.43 -13.10 -6.08
C THR A 8 -4.76 -13.89 -7.34
N ALA A 9 -6.04 -14.04 -7.70
CA ALA A 9 -6.46 -14.64 -8.95
C ALA A 9 -6.00 -13.80 -10.16
N TYR A 10 -6.15 -12.48 -10.11
CA TYR A 10 -5.62 -11.55 -11.11
C TYR A 10 -4.10 -11.71 -11.28
N ALA A 11 -3.34 -11.63 -10.18
CA ALA A 11 -1.88 -11.78 -10.20
C ALA A 11 -1.44 -13.14 -10.77
N ASN A 12 -2.15 -14.22 -10.44
CA ASN A 12 -1.89 -15.56 -10.98
C ASN A 12 -2.01 -15.59 -12.52
N VAL A 13 -3.01 -14.91 -13.09
CA VAL A 13 -3.18 -14.81 -14.55
C VAL A 13 -2.03 -14.02 -15.16
N CYS A 14 -1.63 -12.91 -14.56
CA CYS A 14 -0.50 -12.09 -15.03
C CYS A 14 0.81 -12.88 -15.03
N PHE A 15 1.15 -13.54 -13.92
CA PHE A 15 2.38 -14.33 -13.81
C PHE A 15 2.40 -15.49 -14.81
N LYS A 16 1.28 -16.18 -14.99
CA LYS A 16 1.17 -17.28 -15.96
C LYS A 16 1.35 -16.81 -17.40
N SER A 17 0.80 -15.64 -17.74
CA SER A 17 0.71 -15.16 -19.12
C SER A 17 1.96 -14.41 -19.58
N PHE A 18 2.67 -13.76 -18.65
CA PHE A 18 3.75 -12.83 -19.01
C PHE A 18 5.07 -13.11 -18.31
N GLY A 19 5.11 -14.01 -17.31
CA GLY A 19 6.31 -14.25 -16.51
C GLY A 19 7.44 -14.98 -17.25
N ASP A 20 7.19 -15.50 -18.45
CA ASP A 20 8.22 -15.94 -19.38
C ASP A 20 9.16 -14.77 -19.77
N ARG A 21 8.60 -13.56 -19.92
CA ARG A 21 9.32 -12.34 -20.35
C ARG A 21 9.50 -11.31 -19.23
N VAL A 22 8.48 -11.08 -18.41
CA VAL A 22 8.49 -10.06 -17.34
C VAL A 22 9.27 -10.59 -16.13
N LYS A 23 10.38 -9.92 -15.82
CA LYS A 23 11.27 -10.29 -14.70
C LYS A 23 11.24 -9.33 -13.52
N HIS A 24 10.50 -8.23 -13.62
CA HIS A 24 10.33 -7.27 -12.54
C HIS A 24 8.85 -6.98 -12.36
N TRP A 25 8.32 -7.32 -11.19
CA TRP A 25 6.92 -7.18 -10.85
C TRP A 25 6.74 -6.17 -9.73
N VAL A 26 5.80 -5.25 -9.95
CA VAL A 26 5.22 -4.42 -8.89
C VAL A 26 3.80 -4.92 -8.67
N THR A 27 3.43 -5.11 -7.42
CA THR A 27 2.08 -5.53 -7.03
C THR A 27 1.16 -4.32 -6.95
N VAL A 28 1.29 -3.53 -5.88
CA VAL A 28 0.47 -2.35 -5.62
C VAL A 28 1.32 -1.10 -5.82
N ASN A 29 0.76 -0.10 -6.49
CA ASN A 29 1.33 1.24 -6.59
C ASN A 29 0.78 2.11 -5.47
N GLU A 30 1.67 2.71 -4.68
CA GLU A 30 1.38 3.76 -3.71
C GLU A 30 0.26 3.44 -2.69
N PRO A 31 0.30 2.27 -2.01
CA PRO A 31 -0.67 1.92 -0.97
C PRO A 31 -0.62 2.85 0.25
N ASN A 32 0.38 3.73 0.32
CA ASN A 32 0.50 4.75 1.37
C ASN A 32 -0.35 6.00 1.13
N ILE A 33 -0.72 6.28 -0.14
CA ILE A 33 -1.44 7.51 -0.50
C ILE A 33 -2.79 7.21 -1.14
N GLU A 34 -2.93 6.09 -1.86
CA GLU A 34 -4.21 5.71 -2.45
C GLU A 34 -5.36 5.68 -1.42
N PRO A 35 -5.16 5.14 -0.20
CA PRO A 35 -6.19 5.20 0.84
C PRO A 35 -6.53 6.61 1.31
N ILE A 36 -5.56 7.52 1.32
CA ILE A 36 -5.77 8.94 1.68
C ILE A 36 -6.63 9.61 0.59
N GLY A 37 -6.30 9.39 -0.68
CA GLY A 37 -7.03 9.94 -1.82
C GLY A 37 -8.46 9.40 -1.94
N GLY A 38 -8.63 8.09 -1.76
CA GLY A 38 -9.89 7.38 -2.01
C GLY A 38 -10.85 7.32 -0.82
N TYR A 39 -10.32 7.35 0.40
CA TYR A 39 -11.07 7.04 1.63
C TYR A 39 -10.88 8.05 2.79
N ASP A 40 -10.00 9.05 2.64
CA ASP A 40 -9.85 10.14 3.63
C ASP A 40 -10.33 11.48 3.06
N ASN A 41 -9.67 11.97 2.00
CA ASN A 41 -9.97 13.26 1.39
C ASN A 41 -11.05 13.18 0.29
N GLY A 42 -11.33 11.99 -0.26
CA GLY A 42 -12.33 11.75 -1.31
C GLY A 42 -12.05 12.41 -2.66
N SER A 43 -10.80 12.77 -2.94
CA SER A 43 -10.37 13.36 -4.22
C SER A 43 -10.15 12.33 -5.34
N GLN A 44 -9.97 11.06 -4.97
CA GLN A 44 -9.79 9.93 -5.90
C GLN A 44 -10.94 8.92 -5.74
N PRO A 45 -11.27 8.12 -6.78
CA PRO A 45 -12.21 7.01 -6.62
C PRO A 45 -11.82 6.09 -5.44
N PRO A 46 -12.79 5.57 -4.66
CA PRO A 46 -14.24 5.70 -4.81
C PRO A 46 -14.84 6.99 -4.21
N ARG A 47 -14.01 7.95 -3.80
CA ARG A 47 -14.39 9.26 -3.25
C ARG A 47 -15.18 9.19 -1.94
N ARG A 48 -14.76 8.28 -1.04
CA ARG A 48 -15.34 8.15 0.30
C ARG A 48 -14.58 9.02 1.29
N CYS A 49 -15.30 9.69 2.18
CA CYS A 49 -14.74 10.59 3.19
C CYS A 49 -15.81 11.06 4.19
N SER A 50 -15.39 11.71 5.29
CA SER A 50 -16.27 12.17 6.36
C SER A 50 -16.67 13.65 6.24
N TYR A 51 -17.97 13.96 6.08
CA TYR A 51 -18.49 15.34 6.14
C TYR A 51 -18.21 16.01 7.51
N PRO A 52 -17.90 17.33 7.59
CA PRO A 52 -17.76 18.30 6.49
C PRO A 52 -16.35 18.37 5.87
N PHE A 53 -15.48 17.40 6.15
CA PHE A 53 -14.10 17.37 5.67
C PHE A 53 -14.00 16.59 4.35
N GLY A 54 -12.98 16.85 3.52
CA GLY A 54 -12.79 16.19 2.22
C GLY A 54 -13.51 16.88 1.04
N ALA A 55 -13.54 16.21 -0.12
CA ALA A 55 -14.01 16.75 -1.40
C ALA A 55 -15.43 16.29 -1.76
N ASP A 56 -16.44 17.01 -1.24
CA ASP A 56 -17.88 16.75 -1.45
C ASP A 56 -18.32 15.35 -1.03
N CYS A 57 -18.02 15.01 0.23
CA CYS A 57 -18.23 13.68 0.79
C CYS A 57 -19.71 13.38 1.06
N ALA A 58 -20.28 12.45 0.29
CA ALA A 58 -21.63 11.95 0.52
C ALA A 58 -21.68 10.82 1.56
N GLU A 59 -20.60 10.03 1.65
CA GLU A 59 -20.50 8.85 2.51
C GLU A 59 -19.02 8.48 2.76
N GLY A 60 -18.77 7.71 3.82
CA GLY A 60 -17.43 7.28 4.19
C GLY A 60 -17.14 7.44 5.67
N ASN A 61 -15.95 7.01 6.06
CA ASN A 61 -15.40 7.29 7.38
C ASN A 61 -13.88 7.45 7.28
N SER A 62 -13.44 8.70 7.16
CA SER A 62 -12.02 9.09 7.07
C SER A 62 -11.18 8.62 8.27
N SER A 63 -11.80 8.36 9.43
CA SER A 63 -11.08 7.89 10.61
C SER A 63 -10.82 6.37 10.61
N THR A 64 -11.44 5.60 9.72
CA THR A 64 -11.31 4.13 9.71
C THR A 64 -11.02 3.55 8.32
N GLU A 65 -11.68 4.03 7.28
CA GLU A 65 -11.61 3.46 5.94
C GLU A 65 -10.21 3.51 5.30
N PRO A 66 -9.38 4.56 5.48
CA PRO A 66 -8.01 4.57 4.96
C PRO A 66 -7.17 3.42 5.52
N TYR A 67 -7.30 3.14 6.82
CA TYR A 67 -6.57 2.04 7.47
C TYR A 67 -7.05 0.67 6.99
N ILE A 68 -8.37 0.51 6.78
CA ILE A 68 -8.97 -0.72 6.24
C ILE A 68 -8.46 -0.96 4.82
N ALA A 69 -8.52 0.06 3.96
CA ALA A 69 -8.04 -0.03 2.58
C ALA A 69 -6.54 -0.37 2.53
N ALA A 70 -5.70 0.36 3.26
CA ALA A 70 -4.25 0.09 3.35
C ALA A 70 -3.96 -1.34 3.83
N HIS A 71 -4.69 -1.81 4.84
CA HIS A 71 -4.54 -3.18 5.36
C HIS A 71 -4.85 -4.24 4.29
N HIS A 72 -5.90 -4.05 3.49
CA HIS A 72 -6.25 -4.99 2.43
C HIS A 72 -5.29 -4.94 1.24
N LEU A 73 -4.75 -3.78 0.90
CA LEU A 73 -3.68 -3.64 -0.10
C LEU A 73 -2.43 -4.41 0.34
N LEU A 74 -2.04 -4.32 1.62
CA LEU A 74 -0.93 -5.10 2.17
C LEU A 74 -1.17 -6.61 2.15
N LEU A 75 -2.37 -7.05 2.53
CA LEU A 75 -2.73 -8.48 2.47
C LEU A 75 -2.74 -9.02 1.03
N ALA A 76 -3.21 -8.21 0.07
CA ALA A 76 -3.20 -8.54 -1.35
C ALA A 76 -1.76 -8.62 -1.89
N HIS A 77 -0.90 -7.66 -1.53
CA HIS A 77 0.54 -7.69 -1.81
C HIS A 77 1.18 -8.99 -1.27
N ALA A 78 0.99 -9.29 0.02
CA ALA A 78 1.57 -10.46 0.65
C ALA A 78 1.12 -11.76 -0.02
N SER A 79 -0.17 -11.86 -0.38
CA SER A 79 -0.72 -13.04 -1.05
C SER A 79 -0.16 -13.22 -2.47
N ALA A 80 -0.05 -12.14 -3.25
CA ALA A 80 0.55 -12.20 -4.59
C ALA A 80 2.05 -12.51 -4.56
N VAL A 81 2.79 -11.98 -3.57
CA VAL A 81 4.22 -12.28 -3.38
C VAL A 81 4.44 -13.75 -2.99
N SER A 82 3.65 -14.29 -2.07
CA SER A 82 3.70 -15.71 -1.70
C SER A 82 3.42 -16.60 -2.92
N LEU A 83 2.35 -16.31 -3.66
CA LEU A 83 2.05 -17.03 -4.91
C LEU A 83 3.22 -16.99 -5.91
N TYR A 84 3.81 -15.80 -6.15
CA TYR A 84 4.93 -15.68 -7.08
C TYR A 84 6.14 -16.49 -6.62
N ARG A 85 6.51 -16.38 -5.34
CA ARG A 85 7.68 -17.06 -4.76
C ARG A 85 7.52 -18.58 -4.76
N GLU A 86 6.34 -19.09 -4.44
CA GLU A 86 6.07 -20.52 -4.34
C GLU A 86 5.91 -21.18 -5.71
N LYS A 87 5.18 -20.53 -6.63
CA LYS A 87 4.77 -21.17 -7.89
C LYS A 87 5.61 -20.77 -9.10
N TYR A 88 6.10 -19.54 -9.15
CA TYR A 88 6.65 -18.95 -10.38
C TYR A 88 8.13 -18.60 -10.29
N LYS A 89 8.67 -18.27 -9.11
CA LYS A 89 10.03 -17.75 -8.93
C LYS A 89 11.11 -18.70 -9.46
N VAL A 90 10.99 -20.00 -9.21
CA VAL A 90 11.99 -21.00 -9.67
C VAL A 90 12.02 -21.07 -11.20
N ALA A 91 10.86 -21.12 -11.84
CA ALA A 91 10.77 -21.24 -13.30
C ALA A 91 11.03 -19.92 -14.04
N GLN A 92 10.62 -18.79 -13.46
CA GLN A 92 10.64 -17.49 -14.15
C GLN A 92 11.83 -16.61 -13.77
N GLY A 93 12.45 -16.83 -12.61
CA GLY A 93 13.64 -16.12 -12.15
C GLY A 93 13.45 -14.65 -11.70
N GLY A 94 12.27 -14.06 -11.90
CA GLY A 94 12.03 -12.62 -11.69
C GLY A 94 11.98 -12.16 -10.23
N GLN A 95 11.93 -10.84 -10.04
CA GLN A 95 11.80 -10.15 -8.75
C GLN A 95 10.40 -9.56 -8.61
N ILE A 96 9.93 -9.45 -7.37
CA ILE A 96 8.60 -8.91 -7.06
C ILE A 96 8.67 -8.00 -5.85
N GLY A 97 7.98 -6.86 -5.92
CA GLY A 97 7.94 -5.85 -4.87
C GLY A 97 6.65 -5.02 -4.88
N ILE A 98 6.73 -3.88 -4.20
CA ILE A 98 5.66 -2.90 -4.02
C ILE A 98 6.26 -1.50 -4.19
N THR A 99 5.49 -0.56 -4.71
CA THR A 99 5.93 0.83 -4.90
C THR A 99 5.29 1.71 -3.85
N LEU A 100 6.09 2.52 -3.16
CA LEU A 100 5.63 3.50 -2.17
C LEU A 100 5.95 4.92 -2.66
N LEU A 101 5.04 5.88 -2.46
CA LEU A 101 5.34 7.28 -2.71
C LEU A 101 6.20 7.82 -1.56
N GLY A 102 7.34 8.43 -1.88
CA GLY A 102 8.26 8.96 -0.89
C GLY A 102 8.24 10.48 -0.78
N TRP A 103 7.31 11.05 0.01
CA TRP A 103 7.43 12.46 0.42
C TRP A 103 8.32 12.56 1.66
N TRP A 104 9.38 13.36 1.53
CA TRP A 104 10.28 13.64 2.63
C TRP A 104 9.85 14.92 3.35
N HIS A 105 9.75 14.84 4.67
CA HIS A 105 9.39 15.97 5.52
C HIS A 105 10.59 16.40 6.35
N GLU A 106 10.88 17.70 6.30
CA GLU A 106 11.91 18.35 7.11
C GLU A 106 11.25 19.27 8.16
N PRO A 107 11.94 19.55 9.29
CA PRO A 107 11.44 20.48 10.30
C PRO A 107 11.28 21.88 9.70
N SER A 108 10.18 22.58 10.01
CA SER A 108 9.99 23.97 9.55
C SER A 108 10.88 24.95 10.30
N THR A 109 11.29 24.62 11.53
CA THR A 109 12.18 25.39 12.39
C THR A 109 13.08 24.44 13.19
N ASP A 110 14.11 24.98 13.85
CA ASP A 110 15.01 24.23 14.74
C ASP A 110 14.39 23.87 16.10
N THR A 111 13.07 24.02 16.25
CA THR A 111 12.40 23.66 17.49
C THR A 111 12.27 22.14 17.63
N PRO A 112 12.35 21.58 18.86
CA PRO A 112 12.13 20.15 19.09
C PRO A 112 10.76 19.66 18.60
N GLN A 113 9.75 20.54 18.62
CA GLN A 113 8.39 20.25 18.19
C GLN A 113 8.31 20.00 16.68
N ASP A 114 8.97 20.83 15.88
CA ASP A 114 9.01 20.68 14.42
C ASP A 114 9.89 19.49 14.02
N ALA A 115 10.98 19.23 14.73
CA ALA A 115 11.77 18.02 14.57
C ALA A 115 10.93 16.75 14.79
N ALA A 116 10.16 16.72 15.89
CA ALA A 116 9.27 15.61 16.17
C ALA A 116 8.10 15.51 15.17
N ALA A 117 7.59 16.63 14.66
CA ALA A 117 6.54 16.65 13.65
C ALA A 117 7.01 16.08 12.31
N ALA A 118 8.20 16.46 11.85
CA ALA A 118 8.81 15.93 10.63
C ALA A 118 8.98 14.41 10.69
N VAL A 119 9.49 13.88 11.82
CA VAL A 119 9.61 12.43 12.04
C VAL A 119 8.25 11.74 11.97
N ARG A 120 7.24 12.25 12.69
CA ARG A 120 5.88 11.68 12.63
C ARG A 120 5.31 11.69 11.21
N MET A 121 5.51 12.77 10.47
CA MET A 121 5.01 12.85 9.09
C MET A 121 5.67 11.81 8.17
N ASN A 122 6.98 11.60 8.30
CA ASN A 122 7.69 10.54 7.58
C ASN A 122 7.19 9.12 7.98
N ASP A 123 6.93 8.90 9.28
CA ASP A 123 6.38 7.63 9.77
C ASP A 123 4.97 7.34 9.23
N PHE A 124 4.10 8.36 9.17
CA PHE A 124 2.75 8.21 8.62
C PHE A 124 2.74 8.11 7.09
N HIS A 125 3.66 8.78 6.38
CA HIS A 125 3.71 8.72 4.92
C HIS A 125 4.32 7.42 4.40
N ILE A 126 5.34 6.88 5.07
CA ILE A 126 6.08 5.72 4.56
C ILE A 126 6.26 4.66 5.65
N GLY A 127 6.61 5.09 6.86
CA GLY A 127 7.02 4.22 7.97
C GLY A 127 6.02 3.11 8.28
N TRP A 128 4.73 3.42 8.41
CA TRP A 128 3.71 2.45 8.81
C TRP A 128 3.62 1.22 7.88
N LEU A 129 3.85 1.39 6.57
CA LEU A 129 3.89 0.29 5.59
C LEU A 129 5.25 -0.39 5.58
N VAL A 130 6.34 0.38 5.63
CA VAL A 130 7.70 -0.16 5.63
C VAL A 130 7.96 -1.02 6.85
N THR A 131 7.51 -0.61 8.04
CA THR A 131 7.61 -1.42 9.26
C THR A 131 6.92 -2.76 9.09
N ILE A 132 5.73 -2.79 8.49
CA ILE A 132 5.02 -4.06 8.24
C ILE A 132 5.79 -4.92 7.22
N LEU A 133 6.30 -4.33 6.15
CA LEU A 133 6.99 -5.05 5.07
C LEU A 133 8.36 -5.61 5.48
N LEU A 134 9.09 -4.92 6.36
CA LEU A 134 10.46 -5.28 6.76
C LEU A 134 10.53 -6.02 8.08
N CYS A 135 9.61 -5.76 9.02
CA CYS A 135 9.68 -6.30 10.37
C CYS A 135 8.78 -7.51 10.61
N THR A 136 8.13 -8.08 9.59
CA THR A 136 7.42 -9.36 9.76
C THR A 136 8.41 -10.45 10.18
N PRO A 137 8.20 -11.12 11.33
CA PRO A 137 9.04 -12.24 11.72
C PRO A 137 8.93 -13.34 10.66
N LYS A 138 10.07 -13.79 10.14
CA LYS A 138 10.11 -14.99 9.31
C LYS A 138 9.55 -16.14 10.15
N LYS A 139 8.46 -16.76 9.70
CA LYS A 139 8.05 -18.05 10.26
C LYS A 139 9.15 -19.04 9.91
N ASN A 140 9.88 -19.48 10.94
CA ASN A 140 10.77 -20.64 10.87
C ASN A 140 9.94 -21.91 10.75
#